data_AF-A0A9D2DRE4-F1
#
_entry.id   AF-A0A9D2DRE4-F1
#
_cell.length_a   1.000
_cell.length_b   1.000
_cell.length_c   1.000
_cell.angle_alpha   90.00
_cell.angle_beta   90.00
_cell.angle_gamma   90.00
#
_symmetry.space_group_name_H-M   'P 1'
#
loop_
_entity.id
_entity.type
_entity.pdbx_description
1 polymer ?
#
loop_
_entity_poly.entity_id
_entity_poly.type
_entity_poly.pdbx_seq_one_letter_code
_entity_poly.pdbx_strand_id
1 'polypeptide(L)'
;MVDQKMIAGIFNDFLGVYIGKVNLGIRPLQEKYGKHPVLMKLLSNVEAASEIPVAKAMKEIYGFYKEYRGRPLSDKDWEEIVERAGQLHKAWNENVWCRQVILEMVNLLDVDDREQRKLAAETEKRLENPPEAAEGEAA
;
A
#
# COMPACT_ATOMS: atom_id res chain seq x y z
N MET A 1 0.51 10.50 -4.50
CA MET A 1 -0.11 9.20 -4.85
C MET A 1 0.88 8.11 -4.53
N VAL A 2 0.41 7.01 -3.94
CA VAL A 2 1.22 5.83 -3.64
C VAL A 2 1.76 5.23 -4.94
N ASP A 3 3.08 4.99 -4.96
CA ASP A 3 3.72 4.33 -6.09
C ASP A 3 3.43 2.81 -6.07
N GLN A 4 2.43 2.41 -6.84
CA GLN A 4 2.01 1.00 -6.93
C GLN A 4 3.10 0.07 -7.48
N LYS A 5 4.01 0.57 -8.35
CA LYS A 5 5.13 -0.22 -8.88
C LYS A 5 6.18 -0.45 -7.79
N MET A 6 6.42 0.58 -6.96
CA MET A 6 7.27 0.46 -5.79
C MET A 6 6.76 -0.61 -4.82
N ILE A 7 5.47 -0.58 -4.46
CA ILE A 7 4.87 -1.58 -3.56
C ILE A 7 4.97 -2.99 -4.14
N ALA A 8 4.67 -3.15 -5.43
CA ALA A 8 4.81 -4.43 -6.12
C ALA A 8 6.25 -4.96 -6.08
N GLY A 9 7.23 -4.08 -6.32
CA GLY A 9 8.64 -4.41 -6.25
C GLY A 9 9.06 -4.88 -4.87
N ILE A 10 8.68 -4.15 -3.82
CA ILE A 10 8.98 -4.52 -2.43
C ILE A 10 8.45 -5.91 -2.09
N PHE A 11 7.18 -6.21 -2.42
CA PHE A 11 6.59 -7.52 -2.16
C PHE A 11 7.30 -8.65 -2.91
N ASN A 12 7.59 -8.46 -4.20
CA ASN A 12 8.24 -9.48 -5.02
C ASN A 12 9.67 -9.77 -4.55
N ASP A 13 10.45 -8.71 -4.30
CA ASP A 13 11.84 -8.86 -3.89
C ASP A 13 11.94 -9.43 -2.47
N PHE A 14 11.13 -8.94 -1.51
CA PHE A 14 11.08 -9.53 -0.17
C PHE A 14 10.71 -11.01 -0.23
N LEU A 15 9.68 -11.39 -0.98
CA LEU A 15 9.28 -12.79 -1.09
C LEU A 15 10.39 -13.63 -1.70
N GLY A 16 11.07 -13.12 -2.74
CA GLY A 16 12.21 -13.77 -3.38
C GLY A 16 13.38 -14.03 -2.43
N VAL A 17 13.66 -13.07 -1.55
CA VAL A 17 14.64 -13.21 -0.46
C VAL A 17 14.17 -14.22 0.58
N TYR A 18 12.93 -14.12 1.05
CA TYR A 18 12.38 -14.97 2.10
C TYR A 18 12.40 -16.46 1.75
N ILE A 19 12.08 -16.80 0.49
CA ILE A 19 12.07 -18.19 0.01
C ILE A 19 13.44 -18.68 -0.50
N GLY A 20 14.48 -17.86 -0.43
CA GLY A 20 15.83 -18.19 -0.91
C GLY A 20 15.95 -18.36 -2.43
N LYS A 21 15.01 -17.82 -3.22
CA LYS A 21 15.08 -17.87 -4.70
C LYS A 21 15.93 -16.76 -5.30
N VAL A 22 16.20 -15.71 -4.53
CA VAL A 22 17.05 -14.59 -4.94
C VAL A 22 18.26 -14.54 -4.01
N ASN A 23 19.47 -14.52 -4.57
CA ASN A 23 20.71 -14.24 -3.83
C ASN A 23 20.83 -12.75 -3.49
N LEU A 24 19.77 -12.19 -2.91
CA LEU A 24 19.69 -10.82 -2.45
C LEU A 24 19.57 -10.86 -0.93
N GLY A 25 20.43 -10.12 -0.22
CA GLY A 25 20.35 -10.00 1.23
C GLY A 25 19.35 -8.91 1.66
N ILE A 26 19.08 -8.83 2.96
CA ILE A 26 18.27 -7.75 3.55
C ILE A 26 18.91 -6.37 3.31
N ARG A 27 20.25 -6.27 3.36
CA ARG A 27 20.99 -5.01 3.12
C ARG A 27 20.71 -4.45 1.71
N PRO A 28 20.90 -5.21 0.62
CA PRO A 28 20.50 -4.76 -0.72
C PRO A 28 19.02 -4.36 -0.86
N LEU A 29 18.09 -5.03 -0.17
CA LEU A 29 16.68 -4.60 -0.16
C LEU A 29 16.52 -3.19 0.43
N GLN A 30 17.16 -2.93 1.56
CA GLN A 30 17.14 -1.64 2.23
C GLN A 30 17.87 -0.55 1.44
N GLU A 31 18.91 -0.89 0.68
CA GLU A 31 19.58 0.05 -0.23
C GLU A 31 18.67 0.42 -1.41
N LYS A 32 17.97 -0.57 -1.99
CA LYS A 32 17.08 -0.37 -3.14
C LYS A 32 15.82 0.43 -2.79
N TYR A 33 15.20 0.11 -1.65
CA TYR A 33 13.91 0.66 -1.26
C TYR A 33 13.99 1.66 -0.10
N GLY A 34 15.18 1.92 0.43
CA GLY A 34 15.36 2.71 1.63
C GLY A 34 14.66 2.09 2.84
N LYS A 35 14.24 2.94 3.78
CA LYS A 35 13.40 2.56 4.93
C LYS A 35 11.91 2.68 4.61
N HIS A 36 11.50 2.26 3.41
CA HIS A 36 10.10 2.33 3.01
C HIS A 36 9.21 1.60 4.04
N PRO A 37 8.11 2.21 4.52
CA PRO A 37 7.28 1.63 5.58
C PRO A 37 6.87 0.18 5.34
N VAL A 38 6.39 -0.13 4.12
CA VAL A 38 6.06 -1.51 3.71
C VAL A 38 7.22 -2.48 3.88
N LEU A 39 8.43 -2.12 3.45
CA LEU A 39 9.60 -2.98 3.61
C LEU A 39 9.90 -3.19 5.11
N MET A 40 9.83 -2.12 5.90
CA MET A 40 10.08 -2.20 7.34
C MET A 40 9.04 -3.09 8.04
N LYS A 41 7.77 -3.05 7.65
CA LYS A 41 6.74 -3.95 8.17
C LYS A 41 6.99 -5.40 7.77
N LEU A 42 7.38 -5.68 6.53
CA LEU A 42 7.71 -7.03 6.08
C LEU A 42 8.91 -7.62 6.83
N LEU A 43 9.92 -6.79 7.13
CA LEU A 43 11.12 -7.18 7.87
C LEU A 43 10.93 -7.26 9.40
N SER A 44 9.83 -6.76 9.94
CA SER A 44 9.54 -6.79 11.39
C SER A 44 8.80 -8.07 11.74
N ASN A 45 8.96 -8.59 12.96
CA ASN A 45 8.25 -9.79 13.45
C ASN A 45 8.39 -11.02 12.53
N VAL A 46 9.57 -11.21 11.92
CA VAL A 46 9.84 -12.31 10.98
C VAL A 46 9.77 -13.68 11.64
N GLU A 47 9.96 -13.75 12.96
CA GLU A 47 9.77 -14.94 13.77
C GLU A 47 8.33 -15.46 13.64
N ALA A 48 7.35 -14.57 13.77
CA ALA A 48 5.94 -14.91 13.58
C ALA A 48 5.63 -15.28 12.11
N ALA A 49 6.35 -14.69 11.14
CA ALA A 49 6.19 -15.09 9.74
C ALA A 49 6.59 -16.55 9.50
N SER A 50 7.59 -17.06 10.24
CA SER A 50 8.07 -18.44 10.11
C SER A 50 7.04 -19.51 10.50
N GLU A 51 5.99 -19.13 11.24
CA GLU A 51 4.92 -20.02 11.71
C GLU A 51 3.84 -20.28 10.64
N ILE A 52 3.89 -19.58 9.51
CA ILE A 52 2.86 -19.62 8.47
C ILE A 52 3.44 -19.80 7.06
N PRO A 53 2.63 -20.26 6.10
CA PRO A 53 2.96 -20.22 4.67
C PRO A 53 3.07 -18.78 4.09
N VAL A 54 4.17 -18.08 4.36
CA VAL A 54 4.39 -16.65 3.98
C VAL A 54 4.08 -16.35 2.52
N ALA A 55 4.50 -17.20 1.58
CA ALA A 55 4.24 -16.98 0.15
C ALA A 55 2.75 -16.91 -0.16
N LYS A 56 1.93 -17.74 0.50
CA LYS A 56 0.48 -17.74 0.35
C LYS A 56 -0.14 -16.52 1.04
N ALA A 57 0.27 -16.23 2.26
CA ALA A 57 -0.19 -15.06 3.01
C ALA A 57 0.09 -13.75 2.26
N MET A 58 1.31 -13.55 1.77
CA MET A 58 1.68 -12.38 0.97
C MET A 58 0.82 -12.23 -0.28
N LYS A 59 0.57 -13.34 -0.99
CA LYS A 59 -0.25 -13.32 -2.21
C LYS A 59 -1.69 -12.88 -1.90
N GLU A 60 -2.28 -13.38 -0.82
CA GLU A 60 -3.64 -13.01 -0.41
C GLU A 60 -3.70 -11.56 0.08
N ILE A 61 -2.76 -11.12 0.92
CA ILE A 61 -2.71 -9.74 1.43
C ILE A 61 -2.49 -8.73 0.31
N TYR A 62 -1.56 -9.01 -0.62
CA TYR A 62 -1.34 -8.15 -1.77
C TYR A 62 -2.52 -8.18 -2.75
N GLY A 63 -3.19 -9.32 -2.88
CA GLY A 63 -4.44 -9.45 -3.65
C GLY A 63 -5.52 -8.53 -3.10
N PHE A 64 -5.76 -8.57 -1.78
CA PHE A 64 -6.65 -7.66 -1.08
C PHE A 64 -6.32 -6.19 -1.37
N TYR A 65 -5.05 -5.76 -1.21
CA TYR A 65 -4.63 -4.39 -1.52
C TYR A 65 -4.93 -4.00 -2.99
N LYS A 66 -4.66 -4.91 -3.93
CA LYS A 66 -4.81 -4.66 -5.36
C LYS A 66 -6.26 -4.38 -5.78
N GLU A 67 -7.24 -4.92 -5.06
CA GLU A 67 -8.67 -4.74 -5.37
C GLU A 67 -9.16 -3.30 -5.12
N TYR A 68 -8.51 -2.56 -4.23
CA TYR A 68 -8.94 -1.23 -3.79
C TYR A 68 -8.01 -0.09 -4.22
N ARG A 69 -6.75 -0.38 -4.56
CA ARG A 69 -5.76 0.68 -4.85
C ARG A 69 -6.07 1.47 -6.13
N GLY A 70 -5.70 2.75 -6.14
CA GLY A 70 -5.73 3.60 -7.33
C GLY A 70 -7.12 3.93 -7.89
N ARG A 71 -8.17 3.78 -7.09
CA ARG A 71 -9.53 4.23 -7.40
C ARG A 71 -10.10 5.05 -6.25
N PRO A 72 -11.09 5.91 -6.49
CA PRO A 72 -11.87 6.53 -5.42
C PRO A 72 -12.56 5.46 -4.56
N LEU A 73 -12.55 5.65 -3.25
CA LEU A 73 -13.19 4.76 -2.28
C LEU A 73 -14.40 5.46 -1.65
N SER A 74 -15.56 4.81 -1.75
CA SER A 74 -16.77 5.22 -1.04
C SER A 74 -16.75 4.77 0.42
N ASP A 75 -17.66 5.28 1.24
CA ASP A 75 -17.80 4.84 2.64
C ASP A 75 -18.13 3.34 2.73
N LYS A 76 -18.92 2.83 1.78
CA LYS A 76 -19.20 1.39 1.67
C LYS A 76 -17.95 0.59 1.34
N ASP A 77 -17.09 1.09 0.44
CA ASP A 77 -15.80 0.44 0.18
C ASP A 77 -14.95 0.36 1.45
N TRP A 78 -14.97 1.42 2.28
CA TRP A 78 -14.24 1.45 3.56
C TRP A 78 -14.77 0.43 4.57
N GLU A 79 -16.09 0.31 4.69
CA GLU A 79 -16.71 -0.73 5.52
C GLU A 79 -16.27 -2.14 5.08
N GLU A 80 -16.30 -2.41 3.76
CA GLU A 80 -15.85 -3.69 3.20
C GLU A 80 -14.34 -3.92 3.41
N ILE A 81 -13.50 -2.89 3.26
CA ILE A 81 -12.05 -2.97 3.50
C ILE A 81 -11.77 -3.37 4.95
N VAL A 82 -12.43 -2.73 5.92
CA VAL A 82 -12.25 -3.02 7.35
C VAL A 82 -12.71 -4.45 7.66
N GLU A 83 -13.87 -4.85 7.16
CA GLU A 83 -14.39 -6.19 7.36
C GLU A 83 -13.44 -7.26 6.78
N ARG A 84 -13.03 -7.09 5.52
CA ARG A 84 -12.13 -8.03 4.84
C ARG A 84 -10.74 -8.08 5.46
N ALA A 85 -10.20 -6.96 5.92
CA ALA A 85 -8.94 -6.94 6.68
C ALA A 85 -9.06 -7.77 7.96
N GLY A 86 -10.19 -7.66 8.68
CA GLY A 86 -10.49 -8.47 9.85
C GLY A 86 -10.64 -9.96 9.54
N GLN A 87 -11.36 -10.31 8.48
CA GLN A 87 -11.50 -11.70 8.01
C GLN A 87 -10.15 -12.30 7.60
N LEU A 88 -9.32 -11.54 6.88
CA LEU A 88 -7.99 -11.98 6.46
C LEU A 88 -7.06 -12.18 7.66
N HIS A 89 -7.08 -11.29 8.65
CA HIS A 89 -6.34 -11.48 9.89
C HIS A 89 -6.74 -12.76 10.62
N LYS A 90 -8.04 -13.04 10.74
CA LYS A 90 -8.55 -14.29 11.34
C LYS A 90 -8.17 -15.53 10.54
N ALA A 91 -8.22 -15.46 9.21
CA ALA A 91 -7.85 -16.57 8.32
C ALA A 91 -6.38 -17.01 8.50
N TRP A 92 -5.52 -16.09 8.95
CA TRP A 92 -4.12 -16.35 9.27
C TRP A 92 -3.87 -16.53 10.77
N ASN A 93 -4.86 -17.07 11.51
CA ASN A 93 -4.79 -17.36 12.95
C ASN A 93 -4.32 -16.18 13.80
N GLU A 94 -4.72 -14.96 13.41
CA GLU A 94 -4.35 -13.73 14.12
C GLU A 94 -2.84 -13.50 14.23
N ASN A 95 -2.09 -14.07 13.28
CA ASN A 95 -0.65 -13.97 13.23
C ASN A 95 -0.20 -12.50 13.19
N VAL A 96 0.71 -12.13 14.09
CA VAL A 96 1.18 -10.75 14.30
C VAL A 96 1.84 -10.18 13.03
N TRP A 97 2.60 -11.01 12.32
CA TRP A 97 3.23 -10.60 11.07
C TRP A 97 2.21 -10.34 9.97
N CYS A 98 1.19 -11.20 9.82
CA CYS A 98 0.09 -10.93 8.89
C CYS A 98 -0.65 -9.65 9.27
N ARG A 99 -0.99 -9.46 10.55
CA ARG A 99 -1.73 -8.29 11.03
C ARG A 99 -1.06 -6.98 10.62
N GLN A 100 0.23 -6.84 10.87
CA GLN A 100 0.94 -5.59 10.54
C GLN A 100 1.03 -5.34 9.03
N VAL A 101 1.18 -6.38 8.20
CA VAL A 101 1.25 -6.23 6.74
C VAL A 101 -0.12 -5.84 6.20
N ILE A 102 -1.20 -6.45 6.71
CA ILE A 102 -2.58 -6.09 6.38
C ILE A 102 -2.85 -4.62 6.74
N LEU A 103 -2.51 -4.21 7.96
CA LEU A 103 -2.71 -2.83 8.41
C LEU A 103 -1.92 -1.82 7.57
N GLU A 104 -0.70 -2.18 7.14
CA GLU A 104 0.08 -1.34 6.24
C GLU A 104 -0.60 -1.23 4.87
N MET A 105 -1.23 -2.29 4.35
CA MET A 105 -2.00 -2.22 3.10
C MET A 105 -3.19 -1.28 3.23
N VAL A 106 -3.92 -1.35 4.35
CA VAL A 106 -5.04 -0.42 4.63
C VAL A 106 -4.54 1.02 4.73
N ASN A 107 -3.41 1.24 5.40
CA ASN A 107 -2.80 2.58 5.50
C ASN A 107 -2.41 3.15 4.12
N LEU A 108 -1.90 2.32 3.20
CA LEU A 108 -1.62 2.77 1.83
C LEU A 108 -2.90 3.20 1.09
N LEU A 109 -4.00 2.46 1.26
CA LEU A 109 -5.30 2.82 0.68
C LEU A 109 -5.81 4.16 1.24
N ASP A 110 -5.62 4.41 2.54
CA ASP A 110 -6.01 5.66 3.20
C ASP A 110 -5.18 6.85 2.71
N VAL A 111 -3.87 6.66 2.54
CA VAL A 111 -3.00 7.67 1.93
C VAL A 111 -3.45 8.00 0.51
N ASP A 112 -3.68 6.99 -0.33
CA ASP A 112 -4.13 7.18 -1.71
C ASP A 112 -5.48 7.92 -1.77
N ASP A 113 -6.47 7.49 -0.98
CA ASP A 113 -7.82 8.09 -0.98
C ASP A 113 -7.78 9.55 -0.53
N ARG A 114 -6.99 9.88 0.51
CA ARG A 114 -6.82 11.27 0.94
C ARG A 114 -6.18 12.15 -0.13
N GLU A 115 -5.20 11.65 -0.86
CA GLU A 115 -4.58 12.40 -1.95
C GLU A 115 -5.56 12.59 -3.12
N GLN A 116 -6.33 11.57 -3.48
CA GLN A 116 -7.40 11.67 -4.50
C GLN A 116 -8.46 12.71 -4.11
N ARG A 117 -8.94 12.68 -2.86
CA ARG A 117 -9.92 13.66 -2.34
C ARG A 117 -9.36 15.09 -2.37
N LYS A 118 -8.07 15.28 -2.04
CA LYS A 118 -7.41 16.59 -2.13
C LYS A 118 -7.33 17.09 -3.59
N LEU A 119 -6.94 16.22 -4.52
CA LEU A 119 -6.88 16.55 -5.95
C LEU A 119 -8.25 16.91 -6.51
N ALA A 120 -9.30 16.17 -6.14
CA ALA A 120 -10.68 16.45 -6.54
C ALA A 120 -11.14 17.82 -6.01
N ALA A 121 -10.92 18.10 -4.72
CA ALA A 121 -11.29 19.38 -4.12
C ALA A 121 -10.50 20.57 -4.71
N GLU A 122 -9.22 20.39 -5.05
CA GLU A 122 -8.45 21.44 -5.73
C GLU A 122 -8.96 21.69 -7.16
N THR A 123 -9.34 20.62 -7.87
CA THR A 123 -9.90 20.71 -9.22
C THR A 123 -11.25 21.44 -9.21
N GLU A 124 -12.13 21.12 -8.26
CA GLU A 124 -13.42 21.80 -8.07
C GLU A 124 -13.22 23.29 -7.78
N LYS A 125 -12.33 23.64 -6.85
CA LYS A 125 -12.01 25.04 -6.53
C LYS A 125 -11.49 25.83 -7.74
N ARG A 126 -10.67 25.21 -8.60
CA ARG A 126 -10.17 25.83 -9.83
C ARG A 126 -11.26 26.03 -10.88
N LEU A 127 -12.29 25.18 -10.89
CA LEU A 127 -13.45 25.34 -11.78
C LEU A 127 -14.38 26.44 -11.26
N GLU A 128 -14.57 26.55 -9.94
CA GLU A 128 -15.36 27.62 -9.32
C GLU A 128 -14.69 28.99 -9.39
N ASN A 129 -13.35 29.03 -9.27
CA ASN A 129 -12.54 30.24 -9.36
C ASN A 129 -11.46 30.05 -10.42
N PRO A 130 -11.80 30.14 -11.71
CA PRO A 130 -10.81 30.04 -12.77
C PRO A 130 -9.79 31.19 -12.60
N PRO A 131 -8.49 30.94 -12.82
CA PRO A 131 -7.50 32.00 -12.77
C PRO A 131 -7.92 33.08 -13.78
N GLU A 132 -7.95 34.35 -13.34
CA GLU A 132 -8.13 35.49 -14.25
C GLU A 132 -7.13 35.31 -15.39
N ALA A 133 -7.65 35.23 -16.62
CA ALA A 133 -6.82 35.17 -17.82
C ALA A 133 -5.84 36.34 -17.69
N ALA A 134 -4.53 36.05 -17.80
CA ALA A 134 -3.49 37.06 -17.72
C ALA A 134 -3.78 38.14 -18.77
N GLU A 135 -4.46 39.21 -18.35
CA GLU A 135 -4.56 40.46 -19.09
C GLU A 135 -3.15 41.05 -19.11
N GLY A 136 -2.39 40.75 -20.14
CA GLY A 136 -1.04 41.30 -20.25
C GLY A 136 -0.15 40.60 -21.25
N GLU A 137 -0.52 40.61 -22.52
CA GLU A 137 0.46 40.74 -23.61
C GLU A 137 -0.24 41.25 -24.88
N ALA A 138 -0.66 42.51 -24.81
CA ALA A 138 -0.90 43.35 -25.97
C ALA A 138 -0.17 44.67 -25.74
N ALA A 139 1.11 44.72 -26.12
CA ALA A 139 1.87 45.95 -26.40
C ALA A 139 3.05 45.62 -27.31
#